data_AF-A0A1W9MBR3-F1
#
_entry.id   AF-A0A1W9MBR3-F1
#
_cell.length_a   1.000
_cell.length_b   1.000
_cell.length_c   1.000
_cell.angle_alpha   90.00
_cell.angle_beta   90.00
_cell.angle_gamma   90.00
#
_symmetry.space_group_name_H-M   'P 1'
#
loop_
_entity.id
_entity.type
_entity.pdbx_description
1 polymer ?
#
loop_
_entity_poly.entity_id
_entity_poly.type
_entity_poly.pdbx_seq_one_letter_code
_entity_poly.pdbx_strand_id
1 'polypeptide(L)'
;MTEYLFDTNVLFCLLYGNISIPQKWSQFWNQVRNKQAGLILIAPVVSEIYYKNVPKFGEKKVKDKILWLISLNKELPSLDYDDAIKAGAIKIRNPNHLSLVDCFILAVAG
;
A
#
# COMPACT_ATOMS: atom_id res chain seq x y z
N MET A 1 -16.18 4.73 -9.38
CA MET A 1 -15.66 3.35 -9.15
C MET A 1 -15.05 3.37 -7.76
N THR A 2 -15.33 2.39 -6.90
CA THR A 2 -14.74 2.35 -5.56
C THR A 2 -13.24 2.13 -5.67
N GLU A 3 -12.48 2.83 -4.83
CA GLU A 3 -11.01 2.72 -4.78
C GLU A 3 -10.58 2.29 -3.39
N TYR A 4 -9.55 1.44 -3.32
CA TYR A 4 -9.03 0.91 -2.07
C TYR A 4 -7.55 1.23 -1.94
N LEU A 5 -7.18 1.74 -0.76
CA LEU A 5 -5.81 1.88 -0.32
C LEU A 5 -5.57 0.83 0.77
N PHE A 6 -4.59 -0.03 0.58
CA PHE A 6 -4.23 -1.06 1.55
C PHE A 6 -2.94 -0.71 2.27
N ASP A 7 -2.92 -0.94 3.59
CA ASP A 7 -1.70 -0.94 4.39
C ASP A 7 -0.69 -1.97 3.87
N THR A 8 0.60 -1.72 4.12
CA THR A 8 1.69 -2.58 3.66
C THR A 8 1.65 -3.97 4.30
N ASN A 9 1.16 -4.11 5.54
CA ASN A 9 1.01 -5.45 6.15
C ASN A 9 -0.16 -6.22 5.53
N VAL A 10 -1.23 -5.54 5.15
CA VAL A 10 -2.35 -6.17 4.42
C VAL A 10 -1.86 -6.65 3.06
N LEU A 11 -1.13 -5.80 2.32
CA LEU A 11 -0.52 -6.19 1.04
C LEU A 11 0.48 -7.32 1.21
N PHE A 12 1.30 -7.31 2.26
CA PHE A 12 2.19 -8.41 2.58
C PHE A 12 1.44 -9.73 2.71
N CYS A 13 0.38 -9.76 3.53
CA CYS A 13 -0.46 -10.95 3.73
C CYS A 13 -1.11 -11.41 2.41
N LEU A 14 -1.65 -10.49 1.62
CA LEU A 14 -2.32 -10.80 0.34
C LEU A 14 -1.37 -11.31 -0.76
N LEU A 15 -0.10 -10.89 -0.74
CA LEU A 15 0.88 -11.19 -1.79
C LEU A 15 1.78 -12.38 -1.47
N TYR A 16 2.11 -12.55 -0.19
CA TYR A 16 3.15 -13.46 0.28
C TYR A 16 2.70 -14.34 1.45
N GLY A 17 1.53 -14.08 2.03
CA GLY A 17 1.05 -14.82 3.19
C GLY A 17 0.67 -16.26 2.86
N ASN A 18 1.14 -17.20 3.69
CA ASN A 18 0.62 -18.57 3.78
C ASN A 18 -0.47 -18.67 4.88
N ILE A 19 -0.92 -17.54 5.42
CA ILE A 19 -1.82 -17.45 6.57
C ILE A 19 -3.25 -17.25 6.07
N SER A 20 -4.22 -17.77 6.82
CA SER A 20 -5.65 -17.49 6.64
C SER A 20 -5.92 -15.98 6.65
N ILE A 21 -6.12 -15.41 5.45
CA ILE A 21 -6.49 -14.01 5.28
C ILE A 21 -7.96 -13.85 5.67
N PRO A 22 -8.32 -12.89 6.55
CA PRO A 22 -9.71 -12.63 6.89
C PRO A 22 -10.56 -12.45 5.62
N GLN A 23 -11.74 -13.10 5.58
CA GLN A 23 -12.58 -13.16 4.38
C GLN A 23 -12.91 -11.77 3.83
N LYS A 24 -13.13 -10.79 4.73
CA LYS A 24 -13.41 -9.39 4.37
C LYS A 24 -12.28 -8.75 3.55
N TRP A 25 -11.02 -9.01 3.91
CA TRP A 25 -9.87 -8.45 3.18
C TRP A 25 -9.73 -9.10 1.81
N SER A 26 -9.91 -10.43 1.75
CA SER A 26 -9.93 -11.18 0.49
C SER A 26 -11.04 -10.70 -0.45
N GLN A 27 -12.21 -10.33 0.07
CA GLN A 27 -13.30 -9.77 -0.74
C GLN A 27 -12.90 -8.45 -1.40
N PHE A 28 -12.38 -7.47 -0.65
CA PHE A 28 -11.93 -6.20 -1.21
C PHE A 28 -10.78 -6.40 -2.21
N TRP A 29 -9.84 -7.29 -1.88
CA TRP A 29 -8.73 -7.62 -2.75
C TRP A 29 -9.18 -8.27 -4.07
N ASN A 30 -10.16 -9.16 -4.02
CA ASN A 30 -10.70 -9.79 -5.21
C ASN A 30 -11.40 -8.78 -6.13
N GLN A 31 -12.08 -7.77 -5.57
CA GLN A 31 -12.64 -6.69 -6.39
C GLN A 31 -11.54 -5.93 -7.15
N VAL A 32 -10.43 -5.61 -6.49
CA VAL A 32 -9.28 -4.94 -7.12
C VAL A 32 -8.64 -5.81 -8.19
N ARG A 33 -8.32 -7.08 -7.86
CA ARG A 33 -7.70 -8.02 -8.81
C ARG A 33 -8.55 -8.28 -10.05
N ASN A 34 -9.87 -8.31 -9.88
CA ASN A 34 -10.82 -8.52 -10.97
C ASN A 34 -11.18 -7.20 -11.69
N LYS A 35 -10.47 -6.09 -11.40
CA LYS A 35 -10.68 -4.76 -11.99
C LYS A 35 -12.09 -4.20 -11.78
N GLN A 36 -12.78 -4.65 -10.74
CA GLN A 36 -14.08 -4.13 -10.31
C GLN A 36 -13.94 -2.90 -9.41
N ALA A 37 -12.77 -2.73 -8.80
CA ALA A 37 -12.38 -1.58 -7.99
C ALA A 37 -10.95 -1.11 -8.34
N GLY A 38 -10.63 0.14 -8.04
CA GLY A 38 -9.29 0.69 -8.21
C GLY A 38 -8.38 0.39 -7.01
N LEU A 39 -7.08 0.29 -7.26
CA LEU A 39 -6.05 0.24 -6.22
C LEU A 39 -5.36 1.60 -6.13
N ILE A 40 -5.43 2.27 -4.98
CA ILE A 40 -4.59 3.42 -4.71
C ILE A 40 -3.25 2.88 -4.20
N LEU A 41 -2.20 3.05 -4.99
CA LEU A 41 -0.84 2.66 -4.64
C LEU A 41 0.08 3.87 -4.71
N ILE A 42 0.61 4.30 -3.57
CA ILE A 42 1.48 5.48 -3.45
C ILE A 42 2.94 5.08 -3.27
N ALA A 43 3.87 5.96 -3.68
CA ALA A 43 5.30 5.67 -3.65
C ALA A 43 5.85 5.25 -2.26
N PRO A 44 5.41 5.85 -1.12
CA PRO A 44 5.81 5.39 0.22
C PRO A 44 5.40 3.94 0.54
N VAL A 45 4.25 3.50 0.03
CA VAL A 45 3.79 2.11 0.19
C VAL A 45 4.65 1.18 -0.65
N VAL A 46 4.97 1.57 -1.89
CA VAL A 46 5.84 0.79 -2.78
C VAL A 46 7.24 0.63 -2.19
N SER A 47 7.84 1.72 -1.69
CA SER A 47 9.16 1.68 -1.07
C SER A 47 9.18 0.79 0.16
N GLU A 48 8.11 0.82 0.96
CA GLU A 48 7.99 -0.03 2.13
C GLU A 48 7.80 -1.51 1.82
N ILE A 49 6.99 -1.83 0.82
CA ILE A 49 6.91 -3.20 0.31
C ILE A 49 8.28 -3.66 -0.14
N TYR A 50 9.04 -2.83 -0.85
CA TYR A 50 10.36 -3.20 -1.34
C TYR A 50 11.32 -3.52 -0.19
N TYR A 51 11.61 -2.57 0.70
CA TYR A 51 12.66 -2.75 1.70
C TYR A 51 12.33 -3.85 2.72
N LYS A 52 11.05 -4.02 3.10
CA LYS A 52 10.65 -5.07 4.06
C LYS A 52 10.74 -6.49 3.49
N ASN A 53 10.59 -6.65 2.18
CA ASN A 53 10.41 -7.97 1.56
C ASN A 53 11.62 -8.49 0.80
N VAL A 54 12.49 -7.60 0.29
CA VAL A 54 13.71 -8.01 -0.43
C VAL A 54 14.60 -8.95 0.40
N PRO A 55 14.84 -8.71 1.70
CA PRO A 55 15.64 -9.64 2.52
C PRO A 55 15.06 -11.05 2.63
N LYS A 56 13.75 -11.22 2.45
CA LYS A 56 13.04 -12.50 2.62
C LYS A 56 12.83 -13.24 1.31
N PHE A 57 12.58 -12.52 0.22
CA PHE A 57 12.12 -13.11 -1.04
C PHE A 57 13.04 -12.85 -2.23
N GLY A 58 14.07 -12.03 -2.05
CA GLY A 58 14.99 -11.61 -3.11
C GLY A 58 14.44 -10.47 -3.96
N GLU A 59 15.37 -9.68 -4.51
CA GLU A 59 15.07 -8.45 -5.25
C GLU A 59 14.15 -8.67 -6.45
N LYS A 60 14.47 -9.63 -7.31
CA LYS A 60 13.70 -9.91 -8.54
C LYS A 60 12.23 -10.19 -8.23
N LYS A 61 11.96 -11.12 -7.31
CA LYS A 61 10.59 -11.53 -6.96
C LYS A 61 9.77 -10.38 -6.41
N VAL A 62 10.37 -9.51 -5.59
CA VAL A 62 9.68 -8.35 -5.02
C VAL A 62 9.42 -7.28 -6.09
N LYS A 63 10.38 -7.02 -6.98
CA LYS A 63 10.17 -6.11 -8.12
C LYS A 63 9.03 -6.58 -9.02
N ASP A 64 9.02 -7.85 -9.40
CA ASP A 64 7.97 -8.43 -10.25
C ASP A 64 6.58 -8.27 -9.62
N LYS A 65 6.48 -8.46 -8.30
CA LYS A 65 5.22 -8.25 -7.56
C LYS A 65 4.81 -6.78 -7.49
N ILE A 66 5.74 -5.85 -7.29
CA ILE A 66 5.47 -4.42 -7.31
C ILE A 66 4.99 -3.98 -8.69
N LEU A 67 5.65 -4.43 -9.77
CA LEU A 67 5.23 -4.11 -11.13
C LEU A 67 3.84 -4.67 -11.44
N TRP A 68 3.54 -5.88 -10.96
CA TRP A 68 2.19 -6.43 -11.05
C TRP A 68 1.15 -5.59 -10.28
N LEU A 69 1.44 -5.14 -9.05
CA LEU A 69 0.56 -4.24 -8.30
C LEU A 69 0.31 -2.92 -9.05
N ILE A 70 1.37 -2.34 -9.62
CA ILE A 70 1.27 -1.11 -10.43
C ILE A 70 0.35 -1.35 -11.63
N SER A 71 0.41 -2.53 -12.27
CA SER A 71 -0.49 -2.87 -13.38
C SER A 71 -1.97 -3.02 -13.00
N LEU A 72 -2.27 -3.23 -11.70
CA LEU A 72 -3.64 -3.22 -11.18
C LEU A 72 -4.13 -1.81 -10.85
N ASN A 73 -3.20 -0.87 -10.71
CA ASN A 73 -3.51 0.54 -10.53
C ASN A 73 -3.79 1.18 -11.90
N LYS A 74 -4.74 2.12 -11.95
CA LYS A 74 -4.98 2.92 -13.16
C LYS A 74 -3.86 3.94 -13.36
N GLU A 75 -3.48 4.65 -12.30
CA GLU A 75 -2.38 5.62 -12.29
C GLU A 75 -1.79 5.70 -10.87
N LEU A 76 -0.47 5.78 -10.73
CA LEU A 76 0.16 6.11 -9.45
C LEU A 76 -0.26 7.54 -9.08
N PRO A 77 -0.97 7.75 -7.96
CA PRO A 77 -1.30 9.09 -7.53
C PRO A 77 0.00 9.88 -7.37
N SER A 78 0.08 11.06 -8.00
CA SER A 78 1.20 11.96 -7.77
C SER A 78 1.00 12.56 -6.39
N LEU A 79 1.85 12.19 -5.43
CA LEU A 79 1.94 12.90 -4.17
C LEU A 79 2.57 14.27 -4.40
N ASP A 80 1.95 15.31 -3.88
CA ASP A 80 2.48 16.66 -3.93
C ASP A 80 3.05 17.11 -2.56
N TYR A 81 3.42 18.39 -2.48
CA TYR A 81 3.94 18.96 -1.24
C TYR A 81 2.86 19.07 -0.15
N ASP A 82 1.59 19.25 -0.49
CA ASP A 82 0.52 19.34 0.48
C ASP A 82 0.28 17.99 1.15
N ASP A 83 0.33 16.90 0.39
CA ASP A 83 0.27 15.53 0.95
C ASP A 83 1.43 15.26 1.91
N ALA A 84 2.63 15.69 1.54
CA ALA A 84 3.82 15.55 2.38
C ALA A 84 3.71 16.37 3.69
N ILE A 85 3.21 17.60 3.60
CA ILE A 85 3.00 18.47 4.77
C ILE A 85 1.91 17.87 5.69
N LYS A 86 0.80 17.39 5.12
CA LYS A 86 -0.26 16.70 5.87
C LYS A 86 0.27 15.47 6.59
N ALA A 87 1.01 14.61 5.90
CA ALA A 87 1.64 13.43 6.50
C ALA A 87 2.58 13.83 7.66
N GLY A 88 3.38 14.88 7.47
CA GLY A 88 4.22 15.45 8.53
C GLY A 88 3.41 15.92 9.75
N ALA A 89 2.31 16.64 9.52
CA ALA A 89 1.43 17.11 10.59
C ALA A 89 0.79 15.95 11.37
N ILE A 90 0.39 14.87 10.68
CA ILE A 90 -0.13 13.64 11.32
C ILE A 90 0.95 12.98 12.17
N LYS A 91 2.18 12.89 11.67
CA LYS A 91 3.32 12.28 12.37
C LYS A 91 3.69 13.03 13.64
N ILE A 92 3.69 14.37 13.60
CA ILE A 92 3.96 15.22 14.78
C ILE A 92 2.93 14.95 15.90
N ARG A 93 1.66 14.76 15.54
CA ARG A 93 0.60 14.44 16.51
C ARG A 93 0.68 13.01 17.05
N ASN A 94 1.35 12.11 16.34
CA ASN A 94 1.42 10.67 16.65
C ASN A 94 2.87 10.12 16.58
N PRO A 95 3.84 10.71 17.31
CA PRO A 95 5.26 10.49 17.05
C PRO A 95 5.70 9.03 17.22
N ASN A 96 5.09 8.29 18.15
CA ASN A 96 5.48 6.91 18.49
C ASN A 96 4.48 5.84 18.01
N HIS A 97 3.37 6.25 17.40
CA HIS A 97 2.26 5.32 17.10
C HIS A 97 2.13 4.99 15.62
N LEU A 98 2.52 5.93 14.74
CA LEU A 98 2.38 5.77 13.30
C LEU A 98 3.75 5.84 12.64
N SER A 99 4.03 4.94 11.71
CA SER A 99 5.18 5.10 10.81
C SER A 99 4.96 6.29 9.88
N LEU A 100 6.02 6.75 9.22
CA LEU A 100 5.86 7.82 8.22
C LEU A 100 4.98 7.35 7.04
N VAL A 101 5.05 6.07 6.68
CA VAL A 101 4.23 5.48 5.62
C VAL A 101 2.75 5.49 6.02
N ASP A 102 2.43 5.11 7.26
CA ASP A 102 1.05 5.20 7.79
C ASP A 102 0.51 6.64 7.71
N CYS A 103 1.36 7.62 7.99
CA CYS A 103 0.97 9.03 7.89
C CYS A 103 0.67 9.46 6.46
N PHE A 104 1.44 8.98 5.47
CA PHE A 104 1.14 9.20 4.05
C PHE A 104 -0.15 8.50 3.61
N ILE A 105 -0.40 7.28 4.10
CA ILE A 105 -1.66 6.56 3.86
C ILE A 105 -2.85 7.39 4.37
N LEU A 106 -2.76 7.91 5.59
CA LEU A 106 -3.81 8.74 6.18
C LEU A 106 -3.97 10.10 5.48
N ALA A 107 -2.87 10.71 5.03
CA ALA A 107 -2.92 11.99 4.32
C ALA A 107 -3.64 11.90 2.96
N VAL A 108 -3.49 10.77 2.27
CA VAL A 108 -4.13 10.51 0.95
C VAL A 108 -5.58 10.04 1.10
N ALA A 109 -5.90 9.37 2.21
CA ALA A 109 -7.24 8.82 2.46
C ALA A 109 -8.23 9.82 3.06
N GLY A 110 -7.75 10.95 3.61
CA GLY A 110 -8.55 11.96 4.31
C GLY A 110 -8.77 13.23 3.49
#